data_AF-A0A2V9MBU1-F1
#
_entry.id   AF-A0A2V9MBU1-F1
#
_cell.length_a   1.000
_cell.length_b   1.000
_cell.length_c   1.000
_cell.angle_alpha   90.00
_cell.angle_beta   90.00
_cell.angle_gamma   90.00
#
_symmetry.space_group_name_H-M   'P 1'
#
loop_
_entity.id
_entity.type
_entity.pdbx_description
1 polymer ?
#
loop_
_entity_poly.entity_id
_entity_poly.type
_entity_poly.pdbx_seq_one_letter_code
_entity_poly.pdbx_strand_id
1 'polypeptide(L)' 'MIGGILGEFVQFVSHAEGSLAELETQILIAVDLDFCSQEEANQALAQIEELQRMLNSLRQKLATRH' A
#
# COMPACT_ATOMS: atom_id res chain seq x y z
N MET A 1 27.60 -3.11 8.54
CA MET A 1 27.01 -3.99 7.50
C MET A 1 25.52 -4.26 7.72
N ILE A 2 25.01 -4.33 8.97
CA ILE A 2 23.58 -4.60 9.26
C ILE A 2 22.64 -3.43 8.87
N GLY A 3 23.10 -2.18 8.96
CA GLY A 3 22.27 -1.01 8.63
C GLY A 3 21.87 -0.87 7.15
N GLY A 4 22.63 -1.47 6.22
CA GLY A 4 22.31 -1.43 4.78
C GLY A 4 21.07 -2.25 4.43
N ILE A 5 20.97 -3.47 4.97
CA ILE A 5 19.86 -4.40 4.70
C ILE A 5 18.54 -3.86 5.27
N LEU A 6 18.59 -3.24 6.46
CA LEU A 6 17.39 -2.65 7.06
C LEU A 6 16.89 -1.44 6.24
N GLY A 7 17.80 -0.62 5.74
CA GLY A 7 17.47 0.52 4.86
C GLY A 7 16.81 0.06 3.55
N GLU A 8 17.37 -0.95 2.89
CA GLU A 8 16.78 -1.56 1.69
C GLU A 8 15.38 -2.11 1.99
N PHE A 9 15.20 -2.79 3.13
CA PHE A 9 13.89 -3.32 3.51
C PHE A 9 12.84 -2.23 3.75
N VAL A 10 13.21 -1.12 4.41
CA VAL A 10 12.32 0.04 4.57
C VAL A 10 11.95 0.63 3.21
N GLN A 11 12.91 0.72 2.28
CA GLN A 11 12.65 1.20 0.93
C GLN A 11 11.68 0.29 0.16
N PHE A 12 11.80 -1.03 0.29
CA PHE A 12 10.84 -1.99 -0.28
C PHE A 12 9.42 -1.77 0.28
N VAL A 13 9.28 -1.52 1.58
CA VAL A 13 7.98 -1.23 2.20
C VAL A 13 7.39 0.07 1.65
N SER A 14 8.20 1.13 1.50
CA SER A 14 7.75 2.40 0.90
C SER A 14 7.34 2.25 -0.57
N HIS A 15 8.01 1.39 -1.34
CA HIS A 15 7.57 1.08 -2.71
C HIS A 15 6.21 0.38 -2.72
N ALA A 16 5.98 -0.58 -1.82
CA ALA A 16 4.69 -1.25 -1.69
C ALA A 16 3.56 -0.28 -1.29
N GLU A 17 3.82 0.67 -0.39
CA GLU A 17 2.88 1.75 -0.04
C GLU A 17 2.52 2.60 -1.27
N GLY A 18 3.51 3.00 -2.07
CA GLY A 18 3.29 3.74 -3.32
C GLY A 18 2.43 2.98 -4.33
N SER A 19 2.76 1.71 -4.57
CA SER A 19 2.00 0.85 -5.49
C SER A 19 0.54 0.64 -5.06
N LEU A 20 0.26 0.55 -3.76
CA LEU A 20 -1.12 0.48 -3.27
C LEU A 20 -1.89 1.77 -3.52
N ALA A 21 -1.27 2.93 -3.30
CA ALA A 21 -1.92 4.22 -3.55
C ALA A 21 -2.21 4.44 -5.05
N GLU A 22 -1.30 4.00 -5.92
CA GLU A 22 -1.51 4.00 -7.37
C GLU A 22 -2.67 3.07 -7.77
N LEU A 23 -2.72 1.85 -7.21
CA LEU A 23 -3.79 0.90 -7.50
C LEU A 23 -5.15 1.40 -6.99
N GLU A 24 -5.21 2.00 -5.79
CA GLU A 24 -6.42 2.62 -5.24
C GLU A 24 -6.95 3.68 -6.20
N THR A 25 -6.08 4.56 -6.66
CA THR A 25 -6.42 5.60 -7.64
C THR A 25 -6.96 5.01 -8.93
N GLN A 26 -6.33 3.96 -9.46
CA GLN A 26 -6.78 3.28 -10.68
C GLN A 26 -8.15 2.63 -10.51
N ILE A 27 -8.43 2.02 -9.36
CA ILE A 27 -9.75 1.42 -9.06
C ILE A 27 -10.83 2.51 -9.00
N LEU A 28 -10.56 3.63 -8.32
CA LEU A 28 -11.51 4.74 -8.25
C LEU A 28 -11.81 5.32 -9.64
N ILE A 29 -10.78 5.51 -10.47
CA ILE A 29 -10.94 5.93 -11.87
C ILE A 29 -11.73 4.88 -12.68
N ALA A 30 -11.50 3.59 -12.45
CA ALA A 30 -12.24 2.54 -13.13
C ALA A 30 -13.73 2.55 -12.80
N VAL A 31 -14.10 2.87 -11.54
CA VAL A 31 -15.48 3.11 -11.14
C VAL A 31 -16.05 4.36 -11.82
N ASP A 32 -15.31 5.48 -11.81
CA ASP A 32 -15.75 6.74 -12.44
C ASP A 32 -15.98 6.62 -13.95
N LEU A 33 -15.28 5.68 -14.61
CA LEU A 33 -15.39 5.39 -16.04
C LEU A 33 -16.37 4.25 -16.37
N ASP A 34 -17.14 3.77 -15.38
CA ASP A 34 -18.09 2.66 -15.52
C ASP A 34 -17.44 1.34 -16.01
N PHE A 35 -16.14 1.12 -15.76
CA PHE A 35 -15.47 -0.16 -16.04
C PHE A 35 -15.78 -1.25 -15.01
N CYS A 36 -16.18 -0.85 -13.80
CA CYS A 36 -16.75 -1.71 -12.77
C CYS A 36 -17.70 -0.90 -11.88
N SER A 37 -18.62 -1.59 -11.21
CA SER A 37 -19.47 -0.99 -10.18
C SER A 37 -18.72 -0.72 -8.89
N GLN A 38 -19.24 0.21 -8.07
CA GLN A 38 -18.71 0.45 -6.73
C GLN A 38 -18.76 -0.83 -5.88
N GLU A 39 -19.82 -1.63 -5.99
CA GLU A 39 -19.96 -2.91 -5.30
C GLU A 39 -18.84 -3.91 -5.67
N GLU A 40 -18.49 -4.01 -6.94
CA GLU A 40 -17.39 -4.86 -7.42
C GLU A 40 -16.02 -4.32 -6.93
N ALA A 41 -15.85 -3.00 -6.87
CA ALA A 41 -14.62 -2.37 -6.41
C ALA A 41 -14.41 -2.48 -4.88
N ASN A 42 -15.49 -2.54 -4.09
CA ASN A 42 -15.41 -2.49 -2.62
C ASN A 42 -14.53 -3.59 -2.02
N GLN A 43 -14.53 -4.80 -2.58
CA GLN A 43 -13.68 -5.88 -2.08
C GLN A 43 -12.20 -5.53 -2.22
N ALA A 44 -11.80 -4.99 -3.37
CA ALA A 44 -10.42 -4.60 -3.63
C ALA A 44 -10.00 -3.39 -2.78
N LEU A 45 -10.88 -2.39 -2.65
CA LEU A 45 -10.64 -1.20 -1.81
C LEU A 45 -10.47 -1.58 -0.32
N ALA A 46 -11.27 -2.51 0.19
CA ALA A 46 -11.12 -3.00 1.55
C ALA A 46 -9.77 -3.72 1.79
N GLN A 47 -9.31 -4.50 0.80
CA GLN A 47 -8.00 -5.15 0.86
C GLN A 47 -6.86 -4.14 0.82
N ILE A 48 -6.98 -3.10 -0.01
CA ILE A 48 -6.00 -2.01 -0.08
C ILE A 48 -5.88 -1.32 1.28
N GLU A 49 -7.01 -0.97 1.90
CA GLU A 49 -7.04 -0.31 3.21
C GLU A 49 -6.38 -1.17 4.30
N GLU A 50 -6.63 -2.49 4.31
CA GLU A 50 -5.97 -3.42 5.22
C GLU A 50 -4.45 -3.47 5.00
N LEU A 51 -4.01 -3.59 3.75
CA LEU A 51 -2.58 -3.62 3.41
C LEU A 51 -1.88 -2.30 3.75
N GLN A 52 -2.51 -1.15 3.48
CA GLN A 52 -1.98 0.17 3.86
C GLN A 52 -1.75 0.27 5.36
N ARG A 53 -2.68 -0.22 6.20
CA ARG A 53 -2.50 -0.27 7.66
C ARG A 53 -1.36 -1.17 8.09
N MET A 54 -1.25 -2.35 7.49
CA MET A 54 -0.19 -3.32 7.79
C MET A 54 1.20 -2.77 7.43
N LEU A 55 1.34 -2.19 6.24
CA LEU A 55 2.61 -1.63 5.76
C LEU A 55 3.02 -0.40 6.57
N ASN A 56 2.08 0.51 6.88
CA ASN A 56 2.38 1.65 7.75
C ASN A 56 2.84 1.19 9.13
N SER A 57 2.15 0.20 9.73
CA SER A 57 2.54 -0.35 11.03
C SER A 57 3.91 -1.01 10.99
N LEU A 58 4.24 -1.72 9.90
CA LEU A 58 5.54 -2.34 9.69
C LEU A 58 6.63 -1.27 9.54
N ARG A 59 6.43 -0.29 8.67
CA ARG A 59 7.37 0.82 8.42
C ARG A 59 7.67 1.58 9.71
N GLN A 60 6.65 1.91 10.51
CA GLN A 60 6.84 2.57 11.80
C GLN A 60 7.73 1.74 12.74
N LYS A 61 7.46 0.43 12.87
CA LYS A 61 8.26 -0.46 13.72
C LYS A 61 9.71 -0.60 13.25
N LEU A 62 9.96 -0.52 11.93
CA LEU A 62 11.31 -0.53 11.37
C LEU A 62 12.03 0.80 11.59
N ALA A 63 11.33 1.94 11.49
CA ALA A 63 11.89 3.26 11.72
C ALA A 63 12.27 3.52 13.19
N THR A 64 11.53 2.96 14.16
CA THR A 64 11.82 3.10 15.60
C THR A 64 12.99 2.23 16.08
N ARG A 65 13.53 1.34 15.22
CA ARG A 65 14.70 0.50 15.54
C ARG A 65 16.05 1.16 15.21
N HIS A 66 16.05 2.45 14.89
CA HIS A 66 17.25 3.27 14.73
C HIS A 66 17.82 3.75 16.07
#